data_AF-A0AAD8GVV8-F1
#
_entry.id   AF-A0AAD8GVV8-F1
#
_cell.length_a   1.000
_cell.length_b   1.000
_cell.length_c   1.000
_cell.angle_alpha   90.00
_cell.angle_beta   90.00
_cell.angle_gamma   90.00
#
_symmetry.space_group_name_H-M   'P 1'
#
loop_
_entity.id
_entity.type
_entity.pdbx_description
1 polymer ?
#
loop_
_entity_poly.entity_id
_entity_poly.type
_entity_poly.pdbx_seq_one_letter_code
_entity_poly.pdbx_strand_id
1 'polypeptide(L)'
;MLLGKACAQHEQAIYQFEFQPPVLVHLEVDPKTVASVILGGGAGTRLFPLTSRRAKPAVPIGGCYRLIDVPMSNCINSGVRKIFILTQFNSFSLNRHLARTYNFGSEMNFADGFVEVLAATQTPGEAGKKWFQGTADAVRQFIWVFEDAKNKNVEHILILSGDHLYRMNYMDFVQKHVDTDADITVSCIPMDDREVQRGLSKLLCSMQIENEICDILIVERLRRSGSKVYSAILNETRIGASLLRLFFHDCFVNGCDGSLLLDDTPSFTGEKRAAPNFNSARGFEVIDEIKSSIEMFCPGVVSCADILAIVARDSVAILGGPNWNVKLGRRDARTASQLAANNSIPPPTSNLDSLVSSFNSLGLSIKDLVALAGAHTIGQARCTNFRDRIYTETNNLDPRFAQLRASTCPRSTGSGDNNLAPLDLQSPTAFGNNYFKNLVNRRGLLHSDQQLYNGGPTDSIVRTYYYNPSNFASDFVEAMIKMGDISPLTGCSGEIRRNCRKIN
;
A
#
# COMPACT_ATOMS: atom_id res chain seq x y z
N MET A 1 -39.47 -50.39 -14.12
CA MET A 1 -38.77 -49.22 -14.68
C MET A 1 -38.56 -48.25 -13.53
N LEU A 2 -37.48 -48.35 -12.73
CA LEU A 2 -36.05 -48.13 -13.08
C LEU A 2 -35.87 -46.66 -13.51
N LEU A 3 -35.10 -45.78 -12.85
CA LEU A 3 -33.97 -45.95 -11.95
C LEU A 3 -33.88 -44.79 -10.93
N GLY A 4 -33.79 -45.13 -9.65
CA GLY A 4 -32.72 -44.60 -8.81
C GLY A 4 -31.45 -45.43 -9.00
N LYS A 5 -30.30 -44.87 -8.60
CA LYS A 5 -28.92 -45.45 -8.62
C LYS A 5 -28.18 -45.42 -9.96
N ALA A 6 -27.33 -44.40 -10.11
CA ALA A 6 -25.99 -44.39 -10.74
C ALA A 6 -25.61 -42.89 -10.84
N CYS A 7 -24.76 -42.34 -9.98
CA CYS A 7 -23.32 -42.50 -10.11
C CYS A 7 -22.64 -42.22 -8.76
N ALA A 8 -22.58 -43.25 -7.94
CA ALA A 8 -21.53 -43.44 -6.95
C ALA A 8 -20.89 -44.78 -7.33
N GLN A 9 -19.77 -44.72 -8.05
CA GLN A 9 -18.72 -45.73 -8.20
C GLN A 9 -17.85 -45.38 -9.42
N HIS A 10 -16.93 -44.45 -9.22
CA HIS A 10 -15.61 -44.48 -9.84
C HIS A 10 -14.63 -43.86 -8.84
N GLU A 11 -14.49 -44.56 -7.72
CA GLU A 11 -13.38 -44.39 -6.80
C GLU A 11 -12.53 -45.65 -6.94
N GLN A 12 -11.25 -45.48 -7.30
CA GLN A 12 -10.09 -46.32 -6.98
C GLN A 12 -9.05 -46.36 -8.11
N ALA A 13 -8.20 -45.34 -8.10
CA ALA A 13 -6.75 -45.36 -8.32
C ALA A 13 -6.36 -43.87 -8.39
N ILE A 14 -5.94 -43.23 -7.29
CA ILE A 14 -4.56 -43.26 -6.83
C ILE A 14 -4.55 -42.96 -5.32
N TYR A 15 -3.80 -43.79 -4.61
CA TYR A 15 -3.54 -43.75 -3.17
C TYR A 15 -2.85 -42.44 -2.72
N GLN A 16 -3.23 -42.02 -1.50
CA GLN A 16 -2.41 -41.38 -0.48
C GLN A 16 -1.57 -40.14 -0.86
N PHE A 17 -2.20 -38.98 -0.74
CA PHE A 17 -1.58 -37.85 -0.04
C PHE A 17 -2.67 -37.24 0.85
N GLU A 18 -2.57 -37.46 2.16
CA GLU A 18 -3.22 -36.57 3.13
C GLU A 18 -2.61 -35.18 2.89
N PHE A 19 -3.34 -34.34 2.15
CA PHE A 19 -3.11 -32.91 2.18
C PHE A 19 -3.47 -32.48 3.60
N GLN A 20 -2.47 -32.38 4.48
CA GLN A 20 -2.64 -31.49 5.62
C GLN A 20 -3.00 -30.13 5.02
N PRO A 21 -4.13 -29.53 5.40
CA PRO A 21 -4.43 -28.17 4.97
C PRO A 21 -3.20 -27.33 5.27
N PRO A 22 -2.78 -26.42 4.37
CA PRO A 22 -1.71 -25.50 4.69
C PRO A 22 -2.09 -24.88 6.03
N VAL A 23 -1.20 -25.02 7.01
CA VAL A 23 -1.31 -24.27 8.26
C VAL A 23 -1.24 -22.82 7.81
N LEU A 24 -2.41 -22.21 7.61
CA LEU A 24 -2.55 -20.77 7.67
C LEU A 24 -1.95 -20.45 9.03
N VAL A 25 -0.77 -19.85 9.00
CA VAL A 25 -0.25 -19.19 10.18
C VAL A 25 -1.25 -18.07 10.41
N HIS A 26 -2.28 -18.33 11.23
CA HIS A 26 -3.12 -17.30 11.77
C HIS A 26 -2.18 -16.42 12.57
N LEU A 27 -1.73 -15.32 11.95
CA LEU A 27 -0.98 -14.28 12.63
C LEU A 27 -1.96 -13.69 13.63
N GLU A 28 -1.81 -14.10 14.88
CA GLU A 28 -2.54 -13.53 16.00
C GLU A 28 -2.20 -12.04 16.07
N VAL A 29 -3.22 -11.19 16.03
CA VAL A 29 -3.02 -9.74 16.03
C VAL A 29 -2.46 -9.31 17.39
N ASP A 30 -1.30 -8.66 17.40
CA ASP A 30 -0.72 -8.11 18.64
C ASP A 30 -1.56 -6.91 19.11
N PRO A 31 -2.14 -6.94 20.33
CA PRO A 31 -2.90 -5.80 20.87
C PRO A 31 -2.12 -4.48 20.91
N LYS A 32 -0.78 -4.51 20.90
CA LYS A 32 0.08 -3.32 20.85
C LYS A 32 -0.01 -2.56 19.53
N THR A 33 -0.45 -3.23 18.45
CA THR A 33 -0.65 -2.59 17.14
C THR A 33 -2.06 -2.00 16.99
N VAL A 34 -2.90 -2.07 18.03
CA VAL A 34 -4.26 -1.51 18.01
C VAL A 34 -4.33 -0.25 18.87
N ALA A 35 -4.91 0.81 18.31
CA ALA A 35 -5.31 2.00 19.06
C ALA A 35 -6.83 2.11 19.10
N SER A 36 -7.38 2.50 20.25
CA SER A 36 -8.82 2.76 20.39
C SER A 36 -9.13 4.25 20.39
N VAL A 37 -10.22 4.62 19.74
CA VAL A 37 -10.82 5.96 19.76
C VAL A 37 -12.22 5.85 20.37
N ILE A 38 -12.36 6.27 21.61
CA ILE A 38 -13.64 6.31 22.32
C ILE A 38 -14.30 7.67 22.09
N LEU A 39 -15.49 7.62 21.52
CA LEU A 39 -16.25 8.81 21.14
C LEU A 39 -17.03 9.32 22.34
N GLY A 40 -16.63 10.51 22.81
CA GLY A 40 -17.22 11.23 23.93
C GLY A 40 -18.60 11.87 23.67
N GLY A 41 -19.25 11.52 22.55
CA GLY A 41 -20.67 11.79 22.23
C GLY A 41 -21.14 13.26 22.13
N GLY A 42 -22.29 13.46 21.47
CA GLY A 42 -23.01 14.74 21.35
C GLY A 42 -23.93 15.07 22.55
N ALA A 43 -24.88 15.99 22.38
CA ALA A 43 -25.70 16.57 23.46
C ALA A 43 -26.53 15.57 24.30
N GLY A 44 -26.67 14.31 23.87
CA GLY A 44 -27.25 13.25 24.70
C GLY A 44 -28.73 13.44 25.01
N THR A 45 -29.50 14.02 24.08
CA THR A 45 -30.91 14.41 24.24
C THR A 45 -31.83 13.27 24.69
N ARG A 46 -31.52 12.02 24.30
CA ARG A 46 -32.29 10.81 24.66
C ARG A 46 -32.20 10.42 26.15
N LEU A 47 -31.16 10.88 26.84
CA LEU A 47 -30.97 10.67 28.28
C LEU A 47 -31.27 11.94 29.08
N PHE A 48 -31.91 12.93 28.47
CA PHE A 48 -32.38 14.09 29.21
C PHE A 48 -33.38 13.64 30.30
N PRO A 49 -33.29 14.11 31.56
CA PRO A 49 -32.46 15.22 32.05
C PRO A 49 -31.07 14.85 32.57
N LEU A 50 -30.64 13.58 32.54
CA LEU A 50 -29.35 13.13 33.06
C LEU A 50 -28.14 13.77 32.36
N THR A 51 -28.33 14.17 31.11
CA THR A 51 -27.33 14.85 30.26
C THR A 51 -27.42 16.38 30.30
N SER A 52 -28.33 16.95 31.11
CA SER A 52 -28.53 18.42 31.21
C SER A 52 -27.27 19.20 31.58
N ARG A 53 -26.37 18.61 32.40
CA ARG A 53 -25.13 19.24 32.88
C ARG A 53 -23.87 18.39 32.67
N ARG A 54 -23.92 17.36 31.81
CA ARG A 54 -22.78 16.47 31.55
C ARG A 54 -22.90 15.77 30.20
N ALA A 55 -21.77 15.40 29.60
CA ALA A 55 -21.74 14.51 28.44
C ALA A 55 -22.41 13.16 28.73
N LYS A 56 -23.02 12.52 27.72
CA LYS A 56 -23.63 11.18 27.85
C LYS A 56 -22.66 10.15 28.46
N PRO A 57 -21.40 10.03 28.00
CA PRO A 57 -20.41 9.13 28.63
C PRO A 57 -20.09 9.41 30.10
N ALA A 58 -20.40 10.61 30.61
CA ALA A 58 -20.18 11.00 32.00
C ALA A 58 -21.36 10.69 32.93
N VAL A 59 -22.44 10.07 32.43
CA VAL A 59 -23.58 9.65 33.24
C VAL A 59 -23.13 8.51 34.18
N PRO A 60 -23.36 8.62 35.50
CA PRO A 60 -23.01 7.57 36.45
C PRO A 60 -23.85 6.31 36.27
N ILE A 61 -23.23 5.15 36.48
CA ILE A 61 -23.88 3.84 36.53
C ILE A 61 -23.37 3.09 37.77
N GLY A 62 -24.26 2.46 38.54
CA GLY A 62 -23.84 1.56 39.63
C GLY A 62 -22.84 2.15 40.64
N GLY A 63 -23.11 3.34 41.19
CA GLY A 63 -22.26 3.97 42.21
C GLY A 63 -21.23 4.93 41.62
N CYS A 64 -19.93 4.61 41.75
CA CYS A 64 -18.83 5.48 41.33
C CYS A 64 -18.45 5.37 39.84
N TYR A 65 -18.99 4.38 39.12
CA TYR A 65 -18.71 4.18 37.71
C TYR A 65 -19.53 5.11 36.82
N ARG A 66 -19.08 5.27 35.59
CA ARG A 66 -19.73 6.02 34.52
C ARG A 66 -19.83 5.17 33.27
N LEU A 67 -20.70 5.58 32.35
CA LEU A 67 -20.90 4.89 31.08
C LEU A 67 -19.58 4.66 30.32
N ILE A 68 -18.64 5.62 30.33
CA ILE A 68 -17.34 5.47 29.67
C ILE A 68 -16.44 4.39 30.29
N ASP A 69 -16.68 4.01 31.55
CA ASP A 69 -15.82 3.04 32.24
C ASP A 69 -15.97 1.63 31.65
N VAL A 70 -17.10 1.34 31.00
CA VAL A 70 -17.33 0.06 30.32
C VAL A 70 -16.44 -0.11 29.07
N PRO A 71 -16.47 0.76 28.05
CA PRO A 71 -15.56 0.65 26.91
C PRO A 71 -14.09 0.81 27.31
N MET A 72 -13.77 1.62 28.34
CA MET A 72 -12.41 1.69 28.90
C MET A 72 -11.96 0.34 29.48
N SER A 73 -12.81 -0.29 30.29
CA SER A 73 -12.55 -1.60 30.88
C SER A 73 -12.40 -2.68 29.80
N ASN A 74 -13.26 -2.67 28.77
CA ASN A 74 -13.15 -3.60 27.64
C ASN A 74 -11.83 -3.41 26.88
N CYS A 75 -11.38 -2.17 26.62
CA CYS A 75 -10.08 -1.92 25.98
C CYS A 75 -8.92 -2.50 26.80
N ILE A 76 -8.88 -2.18 28.09
CA ILE A 76 -7.81 -2.61 29.01
C ILE A 76 -7.77 -4.14 29.10
N ASN A 77 -8.93 -4.79 29.26
CA ASN A 77 -9.04 -6.25 29.34
C ASN A 77 -8.75 -6.95 28.01
N SER A 78 -8.92 -6.26 26.88
CA SER A 78 -8.53 -6.75 25.55
C SER A 78 -7.06 -6.49 25.23
N GLY A 79 -6.28 -5.89 26.15
CA GLY A 79 -4.88 -5.55 25.91
C GLY A 79 -4.64 -4.28 25.09
N VAL A 80 -5.70 -3.58 24.67
CA VAL A 80 -5.64 -2.33 23.90
C VAL A 80 -5.37 -1.17 24.86
N ARG A 81 -4.12 -0.70 24.87
CA ARG A 81 -3.60 0.27 25.88
C ARG A 81 -3.33 1.66 25.33
N LYS A 82 -3.50 1.87 24.02
CA LYS A 82 -3.39 3.18 23.35
C LYS A 82 -4.81 3.70 23.12
N ILE A 83 -5.30 4.56 24.02
CA ILE A 83 -6.70 4.96 24.05
C ILE A 83 -6.81 6.48 23.89
N PHE A 84 -7.46 6.91 22.82
CA PHE A 84 -7.86 8.28 22.58
C PHE A 84 -9.33 8.48 22.97
N ILE A 85 -9.64 9.59 23.63
CA ILE A 85 -11.00 9.94 24.03
C ILE A 85 -11.38 11.27 23.38
N LEU A 86 -12.28 11.23 22.40
CA LEU A 86 -12.72 12.40 21.63
C LEU A 86 -13.89 13.09 22.32
N THR A 87 -13.63 14.21 22.99
CA THR A 87 -14.68 14.93 23.74
C THR A 87 -15.29 16.05 22.90
N GLN A 88 -16.61 16.01 22.71
CA GLN A 88 -17.32 16.94 21.82
C GLN A 88 -18.21 17.94 22.58
N PHE A 89 -18.97 17.49 23.59
CA PHE A 89 -19.94 18.34 24.31
C PHE A 89 -19.86 18.19 25.83
N ASN A 90 -19.97 19.31 26.57
CA ASN A 90 -20.05 19.38 28.04
C ASN A 90 -19.07 18.43 28.78
N SER A 91 -17.79 18.51 28.39
CA SER A 91 -16.74 17.54 28.72
C SER A 91 -16.11 17.72 30.10
N PHE A 92 -16.38 18.81 30.82
CA PHE A 92 -15.73 19.10 32.12
C PHE A 92 -15.85 17.95 33.13
N SER A 93 -17.07 17.43 33.33
CA SER A 93 -17.27 16.31 34.26
C SER A 93 -16.53 15.06 33.80
N LEU A 94 -16.52 14.78 32.49
CA LEU A 94 -15.87 13.63 31.88
C LEU A 94 -14.35 13.71 32.06
N ASN A 95 -13.74 14.83 31.66
CA ASN A 95 -12.30 15.07 31.76
C ASN A 95 -11.82 14.96 33.21
N ARG A 96 -12.58 15.50 34.17
CA ARG A 96 -12.27 15.37 35.60
C ARG A 96 -12.30 13.92 36.09
N HIS A 97 -13.19 13.09 35.56
CA HIS A 97 -13.23 11.66 35.88
C HIS A 97 -12.05 10.93 35.28
N LEU A 98 -11.77 11.14 34.00
CA LEU A 98 -10.63 10.53 33.31
C LEU A 98 -9.31 10.89 33.99
N ALA A 99 -9.11 12.17 34.33
CA ALA A 99 -7.93 12.66 35.03
C ALA A 99 -7.82 12.23 36.51
N ARG A 100 -8.85 11.59 37.08
CA ARG A 100 -8.79 11.03 38.45
C ARG A 100 -8.67 9.52 38.44
N THR A 101 -9.40 8.87 37.54
CA THR A 101 -9.53 7.40 37.47
C THR A 101 -8.48 6.77 36.57
N TYR A 102 -8.06 7.47 35.51
CA TYR A 102 -7.15 6.97 34.47
C TYR A 102 -5.92 7.89 34.30
N ASN A 103 -5.51 8.58 35.36
CA ASN A 103 -4.32 9.44 35.35
C ASN A 103 -3.10 8.63 35.81
N PHE A 104 -2.34 8.12 34.84
CA PHE A 104 -1.21 7.21 35.04
C PHE A 104 0.09 7.96 35.38
N GLY A 105 0.01 8.90 36.31
CA GLY A 105 1.19 9.47 36.95
C GLY A 105 1.81 8.43 37.90
N SER A 106 2.92 7.84 37.47
CA SER A 106 4.00 7.24 38.29
C SER A 106 3.91 5.83 38.92
N GLU A 107 2.83 5.02 38.85
CA GLU A 107 2.84 3.71 39.57
C GLU A 107 2.40 2.44 38.80
N MET A 108 2.16 2.51 37.49
CA MET A 108 2.16 1.30 36.63
C MET A 108 2.84 1.61 35.30
N ASN A 109 4.03 1.07 35.10
CA ASN A 109 4.80 1.20 33.86
C ASN A 109 4.11 0.48 32.70
N PHE A 110 3.14 1.13 32.06
CA PHE A 110 2.83 0.86 30.66
C PHE A 110 3.95 1.48 29.82
N ALA A 111 5.04 0.75 29.59
CA ALA A 111 6.14 1.24 28.77
C ALA A 111 5.72 1.63 27.32
N ASP A 112 4.49 1.30 26.89
CA ASP A 112 3.95 1.51 25.53
C ASP A 112 2.41 1.81 25.50
N GLY A 113 1.83 2.45 26.53
CA GLY A 113 0.38 2.73 26.59
C GLY A 113 0.02 4.08 27.18
N PHE A 114 -1.10 4.67 26.75
CA PHE A 114 -1.58 5.98 27.21
C PHE A 114 -3.11 6.12 27.09
N VAL A 115 -3.65 7.03 27.89
CA VAL A 115 -5.04 7.53 27.75
C VAL A 115 -4.97 9.02 27.50
N GLU A 116 -5.34 9.46 26.29
CA GLU A 116 -5.25 10.85 25.88
C GLU A 116 -6.64 11.42 25.55
N VAL A 117 -6.94 12.60 26.09
CA VAL A 117 -8.20 13.29 25.84
C VAL A 117 -8.01 14.30 24.72
N LEU A 118 -8.65 14.06 23.58
CA LEU A 118 -8.68 14.95 22.43
C LEU A 118 -9.94 15.82 22.54
N ALA A 119 -9.75 17.08 22.96
CA ALA A 119 -10.83 18.05 23.10
C ALA A 119 -11.18 18.70 21.75
N ALA A 120 -12.46 19.00 21.53
CA ALA A 120 -12.89 19.78 20.37
C ALA A 120 -12.09 21.09 20.24
N THR A 121 -11.37 21.25 19.13
CA THR A 121 -10.53 22.41 18.85
C THR A 121 -10.90 23.00 17.49
N GLN A 122 -10.92 24.33 17.37
CA GLN A 122 -11.00 25.00 16.07
C GLN A 122 -9.64 24.98 15.39
N THR A 123 -9.60 24.59 14.12
CA THR A 123 -8.39 24.64 13.28
C THR A 123 -8.36 25.92 12.44
N PRO A 124 -7.19 26.41 12.00
CA PRO A 124 -7.11 27.56 11.10
C PRO A 124 -7.67 27.26 9.70
N GLY A 125 -8.33 28.24 9.05
CA GLY A 125 -8.87 28.13 7.68
C GLY A 125 -10.41 28.16 7.60
N GLU A 126 -10.97 28.33 6.38
CA GLU A 126 -12.44 28.41 6.19
C GLU A 126 -13.18 27.11 6.61
N ALA A 127 -12.53 25.96 6.50
CA ALA A 127 -13.04 24.68 6.99
C ALA A 127 -13.02 24.55 8.52
N GLY A 128 -12.07 25.23 9.19
CA GLY A 128 -11.87 25.17 10.66
C GLY A 128 -12.72 26.16 11.46
N LYS A 129 -13.51 27.01 10.79
CA LYS A 129 -14.54 27.85 11.45
C LYS A 129 -15.79 27.07 11.88
N LYS A 130 -15.94 25.82 11.46
CA LYS A 130 -17.08 24.97 11.81
C LYS A 130 -16.69 24.02 12.96
N TRP A 131 -17.47 24.02 14.04
CA TRP A 131 -17.43 22.97 15.05
C TRP A 131 -17.70 21.59 14.41
N PHE A 132 -17.33 20.49 15.09
CA PHE A 132 -17.58 19.13 14.58
C PHE A 132 -19.01 18.97 14.09
N GLN A 133 -19.16 18.54 12.83
CA GLN A 133 -20.47 18.35 12.20
C GLN A 133 -21.15 17.04 12.65
N GLY A 134 -20.42 16.22 13.41
CA GLY A 134 -20.88 14.95 13.97
C GLY A 134 -19.71 14.11 14.45
N THR A 135 -20.02 12.93 14.97
CA THR A 135 -19.03 12.01 15.55
C THR A 135 -17.99 11.51 14.53
N ALA A 136 -18.43 11.21 13.30
CA ALA A 136 -17.52 10.81 12.21
C ALA A 136 -16.60 11.97 11.76
N ASP A 137 -17.15 13.19 11.72
CA ASP A 137 -16.35 14.38 11.38
C ASP A 137 -15.32 14.71 12.48
N ALA A 138 -15.63 14.44 13.74
CA ALA A 138 -14.67 14.56 14.84
C ALA A 138 -13.46 13.64 14.65
N VAL A 139 -13.67 12.37 14.29
CA VAL A 139 -12.58 11.43 13.99
C VAL A 139 -11.76 11.92 12.80
N ARG A 140 -12.43 12.34 11.72
CA ARG A 140 -11.79 12.83 10.49
C ARG A 140 -10.87 14.03 10.75
N GLN A 141 -11.27 14.97 11.60
CA GLN A 141 -10.47 16.16 11.90
C GLN A 141 -9.20 15.85 12.73
N PHE A 142 -9.12 14.69 13.37
CA PHE A 142 -7.97 14.24 14.16
C PHE A 142 -7.14 13.14 13.50
N ILE A 143 -7.39 12.79 12.22
CA ILE A 143 -6.62 11.76 11.50
C ILE A 143 -5.11 12.00 11.61
N TRP A 144 -4.67 13.25 11.51
CA TRP A 144 -3.26 13.64 11.61
C TRP A 144 -2.60 13.28 12.96
N VAL A 145 -3.35 13.17 14.06
CA VAL A 145 -2.85 12.72 15.37
C VAL A 145 -2.53 11.23 15.34
N PHE A 146 -3.35 10.46 14.62
CA PHE A 146 -3.15 9.02 14.45
C PHE A 146 -2.01 8.71 13.47
N GLU A 147 -1.65 9.65 12.59
CA GLU A 147 -0.52 9.56 11.65
C GLU A 147 0.83 10.03 12.24
N ASP A 148 0.88 10.51 13.50
CA ASP A 148 2.11 11.03 14.13
C ASP A 148 3.19 9.95 14.33
N ALA A 149 4.46 10.37 14.35
CA ALA A 149 5.64 9.52 14.44
C ALA A 149 5.70 8.64 15.70
N LYS A 150 4.99 9.03 16.78
CA LYS A 150 4.85 8.24 18.01
C LYS A 150 3.87 7.06 17.88
N ASN A 151 2.97 7.11 16.89
CA ASN A 151 1.95 6.10 16.64
C ASN A 151 2.31 5.15 15.48
N LYS A 152 3.57 5.14 15.02
CA LYS A 152 4.06 4.33 13.88
C LYS A 152 3.82 2.81 14.00
N ASN A 153 3.66 2.30 15.21
CA ASN A 153 3.42 0.88 15.48
C ASN A 153 1.94 0.54 15.55
N VAL A 154 1.03 1.51 15.38
CA VAL A 154 -0.41 1.26 15.30
C VAL A 154 -0.72 0.84 13.87
N GLU A 155 -1.31 -0.34 13.71
CA GLU A 155 -1.79 -0.87 12.45
C GLU A 155 -3.30 -0.70 12.33
N HIS A 156 -4.08 -0.80 13.41
CA HIS A 156 -5.55 -0.77 13.37
C HIS A 156 -6.15 0.26 14.34
N ILE A 157 -7.18 0.99 13.91
CA ILE A 157 -7.94 1.91 14.77
C ILE A 157 -9.32 1.35 15.08
N LEU A 158 -9.59 1.15 16.37
CA LEU A 158 -10.87 0.69 16.90
C LEU A 158 -11.71 1.87 17.42
N ILE A 159 -12.79 2.19 16.73
CA ILE A 159 -13.71 3.27 17.11
C ILE A 159 -14.87 2.71 17.94
N LEU A 160 -15.03 3.27 19.14
CA LEU A 160 -16.00 2.86 20.14
C LEU A 160 -16.88 4.03 20.56
N SER A 161 -18.10 3.77 21.03
CA SER A 161 -18.91 4.79 21.70
C SER A 161 -18.60 4.82 23.19
N GLY A 162 -18.55 6.01 23.78
CA GLY A 162 -18.33 6.19 25.21
C GLY A 162 -19.50 5.81 26.11
N ASP A 163 -20.58 5.26 25.56
CA ASP A 163 -21.83 4.93 26.27
C ASP A 163 -22.32 3.49 26.06
N HIS A 164 -21.44 2.63 25.54
CA HIS A 164 -21.71 1.22 25.35
C HIS A 164 -21.77 0.45 26.67
N LEU A 165 -22.81 -0.37 26.83
CA LEU A 165 -23.05 -1.20 28.01
C LEU A 165 -23.08 -2.69 27.62
N TYR A 166 -21.96 -3.20 27.13
CA TYR A 166 -21.75 -4.63 26.87
C TYR A 166 -20.34 -5.04 27.27
N ARG A 167 -20.14 -6.35 27.45
CA ARG A 167 -18.81 -6.94 27.69
C ARG A 167 -18.35 -7.63 26.42
N MET A 168 -17.17 -7.29 25.93
CA MET A 168 -16.60 -7.87 24.72
C MET A 168 -15.08 -7.90 24.81
N ASN A 169 -14.45 -8.95 24.26
CA ASN A 169 -13.04 -8.92 23.92
C ASN A 169 -12.90 -8.32 22.51
N TYR A 170 -12.33 -7.12 22.43
CA TYR A 170 -12.21 -6.42 21.15
C TYR A 170 -11.20 -7.09 20.21
N MET A 171 -10.27 -7.89 20.73
CA MET A 171 -9.32 -8.59 19.88
C MET A 171 -9.98 -9.67 19.02
N ASP A 172 -11.08 -10.29 19.47
CA ASP A 172 -11.83 -11.24 18.64
C ASP A 172 -12.42 -10.53 17.41
N PHE A 173 -12.86 -9.28 17.58
CA PHE A 173 -13.37 -8.45 16.49
C PHE A 173 -12.26 -7.98 15.55
N VAL A 174 -11.12 -7.55 16.08
CA VAL A 174 -9.95 -7.15 15.29
C VAL A 174 -9.37 -8.35 14.53
N GLN A 175 -9.28 -9.52 15.17
CA GLN A 175 -8.83 -10.74 14.52
C GLN A 175 -9.76 -11.09 13.35
N LYS A 176 -11.08 -10.99 13.55
CA LYS A 176 -12.04 -11.23 12.46
C LYS A 176 -11.86 -10.24 11.31
N HIS A 177 -11.65 -8.96 11.60
CA HIS A 177 -11.35 -7.93 10.61
C HIS A 177 -10.11 -8.30 9.79
N VAL A 178 -9.02 -8.69 10.44
CA VAL A 178 -7.76 -9.12 9.80
C VAL A 178 -7.95 -10.40 8.98
N ASP A 179 -8.63 -11.40 9.53
CA ASP A 179 -8.89 -12.68 8.85
C ASP A 179 -9.73 -12.48 7.57
N THR A 180 -10.59 -11.46 7.53
CA THR A 180 -11.43 -11.14 6.36
C THR A 180 -10.80 -10.18 5.36
N ASP A 181 -9.61 -9.63 5.66
CA ASP A 181 -8.95 -8.57 4.86
C ASP A 181 -9.91 -7.42 4.50
N ALA A 182 -10.78 -7.04 5.43
CA ALA A 182 -11.80 -6.01 5.21
C ALA A 182 -11.20 -4.61 5.36
N ASP A 183 -11.55 -3.67 4.49
CA ASP A 183 -11.10 -2.27 4.61
C ASP A 183 -11.71 -1.58 5.86
N ILE A 184 -12.97 -1.91 6.16
CA ILE A 184 -13.73 -1.45 7.32
C ILE A 184 -14.55 -2.63 7.82
N THR A 185 -14.59 -2.83 9.13
CA THR A 185 -15.49 -3.81 9.75
C THR A 185 -16.41 -3.11 10.74
N VAL A 186 -17.71 -3.36 10.60
CA VAL A 186 -18.76 -2.83 11.46
C VAL A 186 -19.42 -3.98 12.19
N SER A 187 -19.53 -3.89 13.52
CA SER A 187 -20.36 -4.79 14.31
C SER A 187 -21.75 -4.20 14.46
N CYS A 188 -22.75 -4.91 13.96
CA CYS A 188 -24.16 -4.52 14.05
C CYS A 188 -24.99 -5.68 14.59
N ILE A 189 -26.03 -5.36 15.37
CA ILE A 189 -27.01 -6.34 15.83
C ILE A 189 -28.30 -6.07 15.04
N PRO A 190 -28.80 -7.04 14.25
CA PRO A 190 -30.08 -6.88 13.57
C PRO A 190 -31.20 -6.83 14.62
N MET A 191 -32.10 -5.85 14.47
CA MET A 191 -33.28 -5.72 15.34
C MET A 191 -34.56 -5.58 14.50
N ASP A 192 -35.63 -6.22 14.96
CA ASP A 192 -36.96 -6.06 14.37
C ASP A 192 -37.56 -4.69 14.74
N ASP A 193 -38.34 -4.09 13.81
CA ASP A 193 -39.00 -2.79 13.97
C ASP A 193 -39.83 -2.65 15.26
N ARG A 194 -40.37 -3.78 15.75
CA ARG A 194 -41.18 -3.85 16.98
C ARG A 194 -40.35 -3.72 18.26
N GLU A 195 -39.08 -4.15 18.23
CA GLU A 195 -38.16 -4.04 19.37
C GLU A 195 -37.53 -2.65 19.46
N VAL A 196 -37.31 -1.99 18.32
CA VAL A 196 -36.85 -0.58 18.22
C VAL A 196 -37.82 0.40 18.90
N GLN A 197 -39.12 0.07 18.96
CA GLN A 197 -40.13 0.89 19.62
C GLN A 197 -40.18 0.73 21.15
N ARG A 198 -39.62 -0.34 21.73
CA ARG A 198 -39.52 -0.50 23.19
C ARG A 198 -38.35 0.35 23.71
N GLY A 199 -38.66 1.35 24.55
CA GLY A 199 -37.78 2.47 24.90
C GLY A 199 -36.40 2.19 25.50
N LEU A 200 -36.09 0.94 25.89
CA LEU A 200 -34.76 0.54 26.35
C LEU A 200 -33.76 0.36 25.18
N SER A 201 -34.22 -0.10 24.02
CA SER A 201 -33.36 -0.32 22.83
C SER A 201 -33.01 0.98 22.09
N LYS A 202 -33.82 2.03 22.25
CA LYS A 202 -33.54 3.39 21.70
C LYS A 202 -32.38 4.12 22.38
N LEU A 203 -31.97 3.67 23.58
CA LEU A 203 -30.96 4.31 24.41
C LEU A 203 -29.52 4.03 23.97
N LEU A 204 -29.29 2.90 23.27
CA LEU A 204 -27.97 2.32 22.98
C LEU A 204 -27.35 2.75 21.64
N CYS A 205 -28.11 3.42 20.78
CA CYS A 205 -27.70 3.64 19.39
C CYS A 205 -26.67 4.78 19.24
N SER A 206 -25.48 4.46 18.71
CA SER A 206 -24.43 5.43 18.34
C SER A 206 -24.33 5.72 16.83
N MET A 207 -24.75 4.80 15.95
CA MET A 207 -24.80 4.99 14.49
C MET A 207 -25.95 4.17 13.88
N GLN A 208 -26.60 4.70 12.85
CA GLN A 208 -27.69 4.05 12.11
C GLN A 208 -27.32 4.00 10.63
N ILE A 209 -27.19 2.81 10.07
CA ILE A 209 -27.04 2.56 8.63
C ILE A 209 -28.20 1.64 8.26
N GLU A 210 -29.05 2.06 7.32
CA GLU A 210 -30.16 1.27 6.73
C GLU A 210 -30.81 0.20 7.65
N ASN A 211 -31.64 0.64 8.59
CA ASN A 211 -32.38 -0.19 9.56
C ASN A 211 -31.56 -1.07 10.53
N GLU A 212 -30.23 -1.00 10.52
CA GLU A 212 -29.34 -1.75 11.42
C GLU A 212 -28.74 -0.86 12.53
N ILE A 213 -28.59 -1.40 13.74
CA ILE A 213 -27.93 -0.73 14.87
C ILE A 213 -26.48 -1.19 14.89
N CYS A 214 -25.55 -0.25 14.67
CA CYS A 214 -24.12 -0.53 14.63
C CYS A 214 -23.38 0.11 15.81
N ASP A 215 -22.60 -0.71 16.50
CA ASP A 215 -22.02 -0.40 17.81
C ASP A 215 -20.50 -0.48 17.86
N ILE A 216 -19.81 -1.12 16.91
CA ILE A 216 -18.33 -1.08 16.87
C ILE A 216 -17.89 -0.88 15.43
N LEU A 217 -16.91 0.00 15.24
CA LEU A 217 -16.33 0.28 13.93
C LEU A 217 -14.82 0.17 14.01
N ILE A 218 -14.20 -0.70 13.22
CA ILE A 218 -12.76 -0.57 12.92
C ILE A 218 -12.62 0.34 11.71
N VAL A 219 -11.86 1.43 11.85
CA VAL A 219 -11.48 2.29 10.73
C VAL A 219 -10.00 2.08 10.47
N GLU A 220 -9.73 1.50 9.31
CA GLU A 220 -8.47 1.61 8.60
C GLU A 220 -7.24 0.97 9.25
N ARG A 221 -6.52 0.30 8.34
CA ARG A 221 -5.15 -0.14 8.51
C ARG A 221 -4.26 1.05 8.23
N LEU A 222 -3.57 1.66 9.21
CA LEU A 222 -2.77 2.89 9.04
C LEU A 222 -1.77 2.75 7.88
N ARG A 223 -2.22 3.15 6.70
CA ARG A 223 -1.59 3.44 5.40
C ARG A 223 -0.48 2.53 4.84
N ARG A 224 0.01 1.53 5.56
CA ARG A 224 1.11 0.67 5.09
C ARG A 224 0.61 -0.68 4.64
N SER A 225 -0.38 -1.22 5.33
CA SER A 225 -0.76 -2.61 5.12
C SER A 225 -2.14 -2.78 4.45
N GLY A 226 -2.92 -1.72 4.24
CA GLY A 226 -4.19 -1.73 3.48
C GLY A 226 -4.06 -1.37 1.99
N SER A 227 -2.85 -1.06 1.52
CA SER A 227 -2.63 -0.81 0.09
C SER A 227 -2.68 -2.13 -0.68
N LYS A 228 -3.48 -2.22 -1.75
CA LYS A 228 -3.45 -3.36 -2.67
C LYS A 228 -2.03 -3.63 -3.21
N VAL A 229 -1.19 -2.59 -3.30
CA VAL A 229 0.24 -2.71 -3.64
C VAL A 229 0.99 -3.49 -2.56
N TYR A 230 0.73 -3.21 -1.29
CA TYR A 230 1.37 -3.92 -0.17
C TYR A 230 0.96 -5.39 -0.14
N SER A 231 -0.34 -5.68 -0.25
CA SER A 231 -0.83 -7.07 -0.31
C SER A 231 -0.24 -7.83 -1.51
N ALA A 232 -0.15 -7.18 -2.67
CA ALA A 232 0.51 -7.76 -3.85
C ALA A 232 1.99 -8.07 -3.59
N ILE A 233 2.73 -7.15 -2.95
CA ILE A 233 4.16 -7.33 -2.63
C ILE A 233 4.37 -8.41 -1.56
N LEU A 234 3.48 -8.52 -0.58
CA LEU A 234 3.53 -9.63 0.39
C LEU A 234 3.31 -10.98 -0.27
N ASN A 235 2.36 -11.06 -1.21
CA ASN A 235 2.10 -12.29 -1.95
C ASN A 235 3.25 -12.66 -2.90
N GLU A 236 3.82 -11.67 -3.59
CA GLU A 236 4.98 -11.86 -4.44
C GLU A 236 5.89 -10.63 -4.44
N THR A 237 7.01 -10.70 -3.72
CA THR A 237 7.88 -9.53 -3.49
C THR A 237 8.45 -8.91 -4.77
N ARG A 238 8.61 -9.71 -5.84
CA ARG A 238 9.06 -9.23 -7.16
C ARG A 238 8.07 -8.27 -7.82
N ILE A 239 6.79 -8.29 -7.45
CA ILE A 239 5.78 -7.42 -8.07
C ILE A 239 6.12 -5.95 -7.87
N GLY A 240 6.74 -5.57 -6.74
CA GLY A 240 7.16 -4.18 -6.51
C GLY A 240 8.18 -3.69 -7.55
N ALA A 241 9.17 -4.53 -7.90
CA ALA A 241 10.09 -4.22 -9.00
C ALA A 241 9.39 -4.17 -10.36
N SER A 242 8.34 -4.98 -10.53
CA SER A 242 7.56 -5.03 -11.78
C SER A 242 6.73 -3.76 -11.97
N LEU A 243 6.07 -3.29 -10.92
CA LEU A 243 5.27 -2.06 -10.91
C LEU A 243 6.14 -0.81 -11.12
N LEU A 244 7.31 -0.77 -10.48
CA LEU A 244 8.30 0.28 -10.73
C LEU A 244 8.71 0.32 -12.22
N ARG A 245 8.94 -0.85 -12.82
CA ARG A 245 9.28 -0.97 -14.25
C ARG A 245 8.13 -0.57 -15.18
N LEU A 246 6.88 -0.85 -14.83
CA LEU A 246 5.73 -0.41 -15.63
C LEU A 246 5.72 1.12 -15.76
N PHE A 247 5.96 1.85 -14.67
CA PHE A 247 6.01 3.31 -14.72
C PHE A 247 7.18 3.84 -15.57
N PHE A 248 8.36 3.23 -15.50
CA PHE A 248 9.48 3.54 -16.40
C PHE A 248 9.10 3.34 -17.88
N HIS A 249 8.48 2.19 -18.19
CA HIS A 249 8.09 1.85 -19.56
C HIS A 249 6.99 2.76 -20.12
N ASP A 250 6.06 3.19 -19.27
CA ASP A 250 5.03 4.17 -19.62
C ASP A 250 5.69 5.52 -19.97
N CYS A 251 6.45 6.09 -19.04
CA CYS A 251 7.07 7.40 -19.22
C CYS A 251 8.06 7.49 -20.40
N PHE A 252 8.70 6.38 -20.78
CA PHE A 252 9.66 6.36 -21.88
C PHE A 252 8.99 6.27 -23.26
N VAL A 253 7.68 6.08 -23.34
CA VAL A 253 6.94 5.96 -24.60
C VAL A 253 5.85 7.02 -24.66
N ASN A 254 6.08 8.09 -25.44
CA ASN A 254 5.18 9.24 -25.58
C ASN A 254 4.87 10.05 -24.30
N GLY A 255 5.36 9.63 -23.14
CA GLY A 255 5.22 10.32 -21.86
C GLY A 255 4.47 9.48 -20.85
N CYS A 256 4.35 9.97 -19.61
CA CYS A 256 3.63 9.24 -18.56
C CYS A 256 2.12 9.42 -18.72
N ASP A 257 1.50 8.67 -19.63
CA ASP A 257 0.10 8.82 -20.03
C ASP A 257 -0.72 7.53 -19.93
N GLY A 258 -0.14 6.47 -19.36
CA GLY A 258 -0.78 5.18 -19.19
C GLY A 258 -1.03 4.42 -20.50
N SER A 259 -0.42 4.81 -21.63
CA SER A 259 -0.57 4.11 -22.92
C SER A 259 -0.14 2.64 -22.83
N LEU A 260 0.87 2.34 -22.00
CA LEU A 260 1.38 0.99 -21.76
C LEU A 260 0.28 0.01 -21.30
N LEU A 261 -0.74 0.53 -20.61
CA LEU A 261 -1.82 -0.26 -20.03
C LEU A 261 -2.89 -0.69 -21.05
N LEU A 262 -2.96 -0.03 -22.22
CA LEU A 262 -3.94 -0.36 -23.26
C LEU A 262 -3.67 -1.73 -23.87
N ASP A 263 -4.74 -2.51 -24.02
CA ASP A 263 -4.74 -3.74 -24.81
C ASP A 263 -4.93 -3.43 -26.30
N ASP A 264 -4.61 -4.40 -27.16
CA ASP A 264 -4.75 -4.28 -28.61
C ASP A 264 -6.23 -4.02 -28.99
N THR A 265 -6.43 -3.17 -29.99
CA THR A 265 -7.75 -2.89 -30.58
C THR A 265 -7.70 -3.05 -32.10
N PRO A 266 -8.86 -3.07 -32.80
CA PRO A 266 -8.86 -3.05 -34.27
C PRO A 266 -8.22 -1.79 -34.89
N SER A 267 -8.14 -0.68 -34.14
CA SER A 267 -7.64 0.62 -34.65
C SER A 267 -6.18 0.91 -34.27
N PHE A 268 -5.61 0.24 -33.26
CA PHE A 268 -4.19 0.35 -32.92
C PHE A 268 -3.68 -0.89 -32.20
N THR A 269 -2.38 -1.15 -32.32
CA THR A 269 -1.67 -2.18 -31.55
C THR A 269 -1.08 -1.58 -30.28
N GLY A 270 -1.38 -2.19 -29.14
CA GLY A 270 -0.89 -1.78 -27.83
C GLY A 270 0.61 -2.04 -27.67
N GLU A 271 1.16 -1.57 -26.55
CA GLU A 271 2.60 -1.66 -26.30
C GLU A 271 3.04 -2.98 -25.67
N LYS A 272 2.10 -3.76 -25.13
CA LYS A 272 2.40 -5.00 -24.38
C LYS A 272 3.11 -6.07 -25.22
N ARG A 273 2.95 -6.03 -26.54
CA ARG A 273 3.64 -6.92 -27.49
C ARG A 273 4.94 -6.34 -28.07
N ALA A 274 5.35 -5.15 -27.67
CA ALA A 274 6.67 -4.62 -28.03
C ALA A 274 7.78 -5.50 -27.45
N ALA A 275 8.93 -5.60 -28.13
CA ALA A 275 10.07 -6.40 -27.72
C ALA A 275 10.50 -6.19 -26.25
N PRO A 276 10.58 -4.95 -25.69
CA PRO A 276 10.94 -4.74 -24.29
C PRO A 276 9.85 -5.15 -23.28
N ASN A 277 8.59 -5.32 -23.73
CA ASN A 277 7.43 -5.62 -22.89
C ASN A 277 7.01 -7.09 -22.95
N PHE A 278 7.08 -7.70 -24.14
CA PHE A 278 6.54 -9.01 -24.40
C PHE A 278 7.24 -10.09 -23.58
N ASN A 279 6.45 -10.90 -22.85
CA ASN A 279 6.95 -11.90 -21.91
C ASN A 279 7.98 -11.34 -20.90
N SER A 280 7.76 -10.09 -20.46
CA SER A 280 8.66 -9.37 -19.56
C SER A 280 7.91 -8.43 -18.61
N ALA A 281 7.19 -7.43 -19.14
CA ALA A 281 6.34 -6.54 -18.35
C ALA A 281 5.20 -7.31 -17.69
N ARG A 282 4.87 -6.98 -16.43
CA ARG A 282 3.93 -7.73 -15.59
C ARG A 282 3.41 -6.88 -14.43
N GLY A 283 2.35 -7.33 -13.75
CA GLY A 283 1.67 -6.57 -12.69
C GLY A 283 0.51 -5.72 -13.20
N PHE A 284 0.03 -5.97 -14.42
CA PHE A 284 -1.12 -5.27 -14.99
C PHE A 284 -2.40 -5.56 -14.19
N GLU A 285 -2.55 -6.79 -13.74
CA GLU A 285 -3.63 -7.29 -12.87
C GLU A 285 -3.71 -6.51 -11.54
N VAL A 286 -2.57 -6.17 -10.94
CA VAL A 286 -2.53 -5.35 -9.72
C VAL A 286 -3.05 -3.94 -10.01
N ILE A 287 -2.72 -3.38 -11.18
CA ILE A 287 -3.26 -2.07 -11.61
C ILE A 287 -4.77 -2.15 -11.82
N ASP A 288 -5.28 -3.25 -12.41
CA ASP A 288 -6.71 -3.44 -12.63
C ASP A 288 -7.49 -3.53 -11.31
N GLU A 289 -6.95 -4.25 -10.32
CA GLU A 289 -7.54 -4.38 -8.98
C GLU A 289 -7.56 -3.03 -8.25
N ILE A 290 -6.45 -2.29 -8.29
CA ILE A 290 -6.37 -0.93 -7.72
C ILE A 290 -7.37 -0.01 -8.40
N LYS A 291 -7.42 -0.03 -9.73
CA LYS A 291 -8.33 0.82 -10.50
C LYS A 291 -9.79 0.50 -10.17
N SER A 292 -10.15 -0.78 -10.10
CA SER A 292 -11.50 -1.22 -9.78
C SER A 292 -11.91 -0.78 -8.37
N SER A 293 -11.00 -0.88 -7.40
CA SER A 293 -11.22 -0.39 -6.05
C SER A 293 -11.43 1.13 -6.02
N ILE A 294 -10.55 1.90 -6.68
CA ILE A 294 -10.65 3.37 -6.73
C ILE A 294 -11.95 3.84 -7.41
N GLU A 295 -12.35 3.19 -8.51
CA GLU A 295 -13.59 3.53 -9.22
C GLU A 295 -14.85 3.28 -8.38
N MET A 296 -14.81 2.38 -7.39
CA MET A 296 -15.93 2.19 -6.46
C MET A 296 -16.11 3.38 -5.51
N PHE A 297 -15.01 4.04 -5.13
CA PHE A 297 -15.03 5.16 -4.18
C PHE A 297 -15.13 6.52 -4.85
N CYS A 298 -14.45 6.71 -5.98
CA CYS A 298 -14.39 7.97 -6.71
C CYS A 298 -14.42 7.74 -8.24
N PRO A 299 -15.61 7.39 -8.79
CA PRO A 299 -15.75 7.05 -10.19
C PRO A 299 -15.26 8.16 -11.14
N GLY A 300 -14.36 7.82 -12.07
CA GLY A 300 -13.88 8.73 -13.11
C GLY A 300 -13.01 9.90 -12.62
N VAL A 301 -12.42 9.80 -11.43
CA VAL A 301 -11.58 10.87 -10.85
C VAL A 301 -10.08 10.63 -11.09
N VAL A 302 -9.60 9.42 -10.83
CA VAL A 302 -8.15 9.10 -10.83
C VAL A 302 -7.74 8.45 -12.15
N SER A 303 -6.75 9.00 -12.84
CA SER A 303 -6.21 8.42 -14.08
C SER A 303 -5.38 7.17 -13.82
N CYS A 304 -5.27 6.29 -14.81
CA CYS A 304 -4.39 5.13 -14.73
C CYS A 304 -2.90 5.54 -14.76
N ALA A 305 -2.57 6.63 -15.47
CA ALA A 305 -1.24 7.24 -15.46
C ALA A 305 -0.80 7.66 -14.03
N ASP A 306 -1.69 8.27 -13.25
CA ASP A 306 -1.40 8.62 -11.85
C ASP A 306 -1.30 7.38 -10.95
N ILE A 307 -2.11 6.34 -11.21
CA ILE A 307 -1.98 5.06 -10.50
C ILE A 307 -0.57 4.49 -10.71
N LEU A 308 -0.06 4.42 -11.96
CA LEU A 308 1.30 3.94 -12.24
C LEU A 308 2.37 4.69 -11.43
N ALA A 309 2.27 6.01 -11.36
CA ALA A 309 3.20 6.84 -10.61
C ALA A 309 3.15 6.56 -9.09
N ILE A 310 1.93 6.41 -8.54
CA ILE A 310 1.72 6.11 -7.12
C ILE A 310 2.25 4.71 -6.78
N VAL A 311 1.90 3.69 -7.56
CA VAL A 311 2.32 2.32 -7.25
C VAL A 311 3.83 2.13 -7.40
N ALA A 312 4.49 2.84 -8.32
CA ALA A 312 5.94 2.80 -8.44
C ALA A 312 6.60 3.36 -7.17
N ARG A 313 6.09 4.47 -6.65
CA ARG A 313 6.53 5.07 -5.39
C ARG A 313 6.30 4.15 -4.20
N ASP A 314 5.08 3.64 -4.06
CA ASP A 314 4.71 2.74 -2.97
C ASP A 314 5.58 1.47 -3.00
N SER A 315 5.81 0.91 -4.19
CA SER A 315 6.66 -0.28 -4.36
C SER A 315 8.09 -0.06 -3.87
N VAL A 316 8.70 1.08 -4.20
CA VAL A 316 10.05 1.40 -3.72
C VAL A 316 10.06 1.57 -2.20
N ALA A 317 9.10 2.31 -1.64
CA ALA A 317 9.03 2.55 -0.20
C ALA A 317 8.78 1.26 0.61
N ILE A 318 7.89 0.37 0.12
CA ILE A 318 7.58 -0.91 0.76
C ILE A 318 8.80 -1.84 0.75
N LEU A 319 9.59 -1.82 -0.33
CA LEU A 319 10.83 -2.61 -0.45
C LEU A 319 12.04 -1.97 0.27
N GLY A 320 11.82 -0.96 1.12
CA GLY A 320 12.85 -0.35 1.97
C GLY A 320 13.61 0.82 1.35
N GLY A 321 13.18 1.29 0.17
CA GLY A 321 13.76 2.43 -0.53
C GLY A 321 13.25 3.78 -0.02
N PRO A 322 13.66 4.88 -0.68
CA PRO A 322 13.18 6.21 -0.33
C PRO A 322 11.70 6.39 -0.64
N ASN A 323 11.07 7.31 0.08
CA ASN A 323 9.70 7.77 -0.17
C ASN A 323 9.75 9.19 -0.76
N TRP A 324 8.78 9.54 -1.60
CA TRP A 324 8.65 10.88 -2.15
C TRP A 324 7.19 11.26 -2.41
N ASN A 325 6.96 12.55 -2.59
CA ASN A 325 5.66 13.08 -2.98
C ASN A 325 5.50 12.95 -4.49
N VAL A 326 4.57 12.09 -4.90
CA VAL A 326 4.22 11.91 -6.32
C VAL A 326 3.42 13.12 -6.78
N LYS A 327 3.86 13.78 -7.86
CA LYS A 327 3.05 14.77 -8.57
C LYS A 327 1.90 14.06 -9.27
N LEU A 328 0.68 14.58 -9.18
CA LEU A 328 -0.54 14.00 -9.74
C LEU A 328 -1.19 14.97 -10.73
N GLY A 329 -2.23 14.51 -11.43
CA GLY A 329 -2.97 15.28 -12.42
C GLY A 329 -2.70 14.83 -13.86
N ARG A 330 -2.03 13.69 -14.05
CA ARG A 330 -1.85 13.09 -15.38
C ARG A 330 -3.19 12.61 -15.92
N ARG A 331 -3.30 12.55 -17.24
CA ARG A 331 -4.46 12.02 -17.94
C ARG A 331 -4.05 10.86 -18.83
N ASP A 332 -5.02 10.03 -19.13
CA ASP A 332 -4.83 8.80 -19.86
C ASP A 332 -4.83 9.01 -21.37
N ALA A 333 -3.90 8.36 -22.04
CA ALA A 333 -3.82 8.30 -23.49
C ALA A 333 -5.03 7.57 -24.10
N ARG A 334 -5.36 7.96 -25.34
CA ARG A 334 -6.39 7.30 -26.16
C ARG A 334 -5.83 6.38 -27.23
N THR A 335 -4.51 6.27 -27.29
CA THR A 335 -3.76 5.48 -28.27
C THR A 335 -2.52 4.92 -27.60
N ALA A 336 -1.98 3.83 -28.14
CA ALA A 336 -0.70 3.26 -27.76
C ALA A 336 0.13 3.00 -29.02
N SER A 337 1.44 2.85 -28.89
CA SER A 337 2.33 2.63 -30.04
C SER A 337 3.41 1.59 -29.78
N GLN A 338 3.18 0.37 -30.27
CA GLN A 338 4.18 -0.70 -30.22
C GLN A 338 5.52 -0.31 -30.87
N LEU A 339 5.48 0.44 -31.98
CA LEU A 339 6.69 0.91 -32.66
C LEU A 339 7.46 1.92 -31.80
N ALA A 340 6.76 2.86 -31.15
CA ALA A 340 7.41 3.80 -30.25
C ALA A 340 8.05 3.06 -29.06
N ALA A 341 7.36 2.08 -28.47
CA ALA A 341 7.93 1.25 -27.41
C ALA A 341 9.20 0.50 -27.84
N ASN A 342 9.23 -0.05 -29.06
CA ASN A 342 10.43 -0.72 -29.60
C ASN A 342 11.62 0.23 -29.81
N ASN A 343 11.36 1.49 -30.11
CA ASN A 343 12.40 2.47 -30.47
C ASN A 343 12.88 3.30 -29.28
N SER A 344 12.00 3.58 -28.30
CA SER A 344 12.29 4.51 -27.21
C SER A 344 12.88 3.83 -25.96
N ILE A 345 12.53 2.57 -25.71
CA ILE A 345 12.98 1.85 -24.51
C ILE A 345 14.36 1.23 -24.76
N PRO A 346 15.41 1.59 -23.99
CA PRO A 346 16.74 1.05 -24.20
C PRO A 346 16.83 -0.47 -23.99
N PRO A 347 17.42 -1.23 -24.93
CA PRO A 347 17.64 -2.65 -24.74
C PRO A 347 18.75 -2.92 -23.72
N PRO A 348 18.75 -4.11 -23.07
CA PRO A 348 19.76 -4.47 -22.08
C PRO A 348 21.18 -4.56 -22.65
N THR A 349 21.32 -4.60 -23.96
CA THR A 349 22.57 -4.64 -24.75
C THR A 349 23.12 -3.27 -25.12
N SER A 350 22.50 -2.17 -24.67
CA SER A 350 22.93 -0.81 -25.01
C SER A 350 24.30 -0.43 -24.43
N ASN A 351 25.14 0.21 -25.25
CA ASN A 351 26.37 0.88 -24.80
C ASN A 351 26.06 2.20 -24.08
N LEU A 352 27.04 2.75 -23.36
CA LEU A 352 26.87 3.98 -22.58
C LEU A 352 26.37 5.18 -23.42
N ASP A 353 26.95 5.41 -24.60
CA ASP A 353 26.56 6.53 -25.45
C ASP A 353 25.09 6.44 -25.91
N SER A 354 24.61 5.23 -26.19
CA SER A 354 23.21 4.98 -26.55
C SER A 354 22.27 5.21 -25.36
N LEU A 355 22.66 4.77 -24.16
CA LEU A 355 21.90 5.02 -22.93
C LEU A 355 21.81 6.53 -22.64
N VAL A 356 22.94 7.23 -22.69
CA VAL A 356 23.00 8.68 -22.48
C VAL A 356 22.16 9.42 -23.51
N SER A 357 22.25 9.04 -24.79
CA SER A 357 21.46 9.67 -25.86
C SER A 357 19.96 9.47 -25.67
N SER A 358 19.53 8.25 -25.31
CA SER A 358 18.12 7.93 -25.05
C SER A 358 17.57 8.75 -23.87
N PHE A 359 18.27 8.77 -22.74
CA PHE A 359 17.82 9.53 -21.56
C PHE A 359 17.82 11.05 -21.80
N ASN A 360 18.87 11.57 -22.44
CA ASN A 360 18.95 13.00 -22.78
C ASN A 360 17.81 13.43 -23.72
N SER A 361 17.35 12.56 -24.63
CA SER A 361 16.24 12.88 -25.53
C SER A 361 14.91 13.11 -24.79
N LEU A 362 14.80 12.60 -23.57
CA LEU A 362 13.66 12.80 -22.66
C LEU A 362 13.93 13.86 -21.58
N GLY A 363 15.05 14.60 -21.69
CA GLY A 363 15.44 15.62 -20.73
C GLY A 363 16.04 15.09 -19.42
N LEU A 364 16.42 13.80 -19.38
CA LEU A 364 17.09 13.19 -18.22
C LEU A 364 18.61 13.24 -18.40
N SER A 365 19.32 13.75 -17.38
CA SER A 365 20.78 13.87 -17.41
C SER A 365 21.48 12.53 -17.25
N ILE A 366 22.80 12.49 -17.50
CA ILE A 366 23.64 11.32 -17.21
C ILE A 366 23.60 10.90 -15.73
N LYS A 367 23.37 11.85 -14.81
CA LYS A 367 23.21 11.56 -13.39
C LYS A 367 21.86 10.89 -13.11
N ASP A 368 20.80 11.36 -13.78
CA ASP A 368 19.46 10.75 -13.70
C ASP A 368 19.48 9.33 -14.28
N LEU A 369 20.20 9.09 -15.39
CA LEU A 369 20.44 7.75 -15.94
C LEU A 369 21.05 6.80 -14.89
N VAL A 370 22.16 7.18 -14.27
CA VAL A 370 22.85 6.31 -13.30
C VAL A 370 21.99 6.09 -12.05
N ALA A 371 21.24 7.12 -11.61
CA ALA A 371 20.31 6.99 -10.49
C ALA A 371 19.18 6.00 -10.83
N LEU A 372 18.48 6.19 -11.95
CA LEU A 372 17.35 5.35 -12.37
C LEU A 372 17.76 3.91 -12.67
N ALA A 373 18.96 3.68 -13.23
CA ALA A 373 19.51 2.34 -13.37
C ALA A 373 19.67 1.61 -12.03
N GLY A 374 19.82 2.36 -10.93
CA GLY A 374 19.77 1.85 -9.56
C GLY A 374 18.48 1.11 -9.20
N ALA A 375 17.38 1.26 -9.96
CA ALA A 375 16.18 0.45 -9.82
C ALA A 375 16.44 -1.06 -9.99
N HIS A 376 17.50 -1.43 -10.71
CA HIS A 376 17.97 -2.82 -10.83
C HIS A 376 18.55 -3.39 -9.52
N THR A 377 18.52 -2.64 -8.41
CA THR A 377 18.74 -3.19 -7.06
C THR A 377 17.65 -4.19 -6.64
N ILE A 378 16.50 -4.22 -7.31
CA ILE A 378 15.42 -5.17 -7.07
C ILE A 378 14.96 -5.82 -8.37
N GLY A 379 14.32 -6.99 -8.27
CA GLY A 379 13.74 -7.68 -9.41
C GLY A 379 14.68 -8.65 -10.12
N GLN A 380 14.24 -9.14 -11.28
CA GLN A 380 14.89 -10.23 -11.98
C GLN A 380 14.81 -10.05 -13.49
N ALA A 381 15.83 -10.51 -14.20
CA ALA A 381 15.88 -10.58 -15.65
C ALA A 381 15.85 -12.03 -16.15
N ARG A 382 15.26 -12.24 -17.32
CA ARG A 382 15.32 -13.51 -18.05
C ARG A 382 16.69 -13.73 -18.69
N CYS A 383 17.10 -14.98 -18.81
CA CYS A 383 18.34 -15.42 -19.45
C CYS A 383 18.57 -14.80 -20.83
N THR A 384 17.53 -14.64 -21.64
CA THR A 384 17.63 -13.96 -22.96
C THR A 384 18.23 -12.56 -22.90
N ASN A 385 18.12 -11.84 -21.78
CA ASN A 385 18.58 -10.46 -21.65
C ASN A 385 20.06 -10.34 -21.24
N PHE A 386 20.69 -11.42 -20.75
CA PHE A 386 22.07 -11.39 -20.28
C PHE A 386 22.93 -12.55 -20.81
N ARG A 387 22.35 -13.48 -21.58
CA ARG A 387 23.05 -14.64 -22.14
C ARG A 387 24.31 -14.22 -22.91
N ASP A 388 24.17 -13.29 -23.84
CA ASP A 388 25.29 -12.89 -24.69
C ASP A 388 26.44 -12.35 -23.84
N ARG A 389 26.14 -11.51 -22.84
CA ARG A 389 27.11 -10.98 -21.90
C ARG A 389 27.89 -12.08 -21.19
N ILE A 390 27.21 -13.06 -20.58
CA ILE A 390 27.89 -14.07 -19.74
C ILE A 390 28.78 -15.04 -20.54
N TYR A 391 28.62 -15.11 -21.87
CA TYR A 391 29.42 -15.99 -22.74
C TYR A 391 30.39 -15.24 -23.66
N THR A 392 30.22 -13.94 -23.89
CA THR A 392 31.04 -13.16 -24.83
C THR A 392 31.91 -12.10 -24.16
N GLU A 393 31.48 -11.54 -23.02
CA GLU A 393 32.22 -10.48 -22.34
C GLU A 393 33.22 -11.06 -21.33
N THR A 394 34.51 -10.77 -21.50
CA THR A 394 35.59 -11.34 -20.68
C THR A 394 36.37 -10.32 -19.85
N ASN A 395 36.45 -9.07 -20.31
CA ASN A 395 37.31 -8.05 -19.68
C ASN A 395 36.61 -7.27 -18.54
N ASN A 396 35.28 -7.13 -18.61
CA ASN A 396 34.45 -6.35 -17.70
C ASN A 396 33.42 -7.24 -16.95
N LEU A 397 33.71 -8.53 -16.77
CA LEU A 397 32.83 -9.49 -16.11
C LEU A 397 33.64 -10.36 -15.13
N ASP A 398 33.19 -10.47 -13.88
CA ASP A 398 33.76 -11.41 -12.91
C ASP A 398 33.57 -12.86 -13.41
N PRO A 399 34.65 -13.65 -13.62
CA PRO A 399 34.53 -15.00 -14.18
C PRO A 399 33.72 -15.97 -13.32
N ARG A 400 33.76 -15.82 -11.99
CA ARG A 400 32.97 -16.65 -11.06
C ARG A 400 31.49 -16.28 -11.15
N PHE A 401 31.18 -15.00 -11.31
CA PHE A 401 29.81 -14.54 -11.55
C PHE A 401 29.28 -15.03 -12.90
N ALA A 402 30.09 -14.97 -13.97
CA ALA A 402 29.75 -15.53 -15.27
C ALA A 402 29.40 -17.04 -15.17
N GLN A 403 30.25 -17.81 -14.49
CA GLN A 403 30.01 -19.24 -14.25
C GLN A 403 28.74 -19.50 -13.42
N LEU A 404 28.51 -18.68 -12.38
CA LEU A 404 27.30 -18.76 -11.56
C LEU A 404 26.02 -18.46 -12.36
N ARG A 405 26.08 -17.58 -13.36
CA ARG A 405 24.94 -17.31 -14.25
C ARG A 405 24.79 -18.37 -15.35
N ALA A 406 25.90 -18.90 -15.87
CA ALA A 406 25.91 -19.94 -16.89
C ALA A 406 25.28 -21.26 -16.40
N SER A 407 25.34 -21.55 -15.09
CA SER A 407 24.71 -22.75 -14.51
C SER A 407 23.19 -22.79 -14.64
N THR A 408 22.53 -21.63 -14.75
CA THR A 408 21.08 -21.51 -14.92
C THR A 408 20.68 -20.86 -16.24
N CYS A 409 21.63 -20.44 -17.08
CA CYS A 409 21.40 -19.81 -18.37
C CYS A 409 22.22 -20.50 -19.46
N PRO A 410 21.66 -21.53 -20.12
CA PRO A 410 22.36 -22.29 -21.16
C PRO A 410 22.82 -21.42 -22.33
N ARG A 411 23.94 -21.79 -22.95
CA ARG A 411 24.55 -21.05 -24.07
C ARG A 411 23.67 -21.05 -25.33
N SER A 412 22.96 -22.14 -25.58
CA SER A 412 22.12 -22.28 -26.76
C SER A 412 20.82 -21.50 -26.61
N THR A 413 20.51 -20.64 -27.58
CA THR A 413 19.20 -20.00 -27.73
C THR A 413 18.09 -21.06 -27.81
N GLY A 414 16.92 -20.79 -27.23
CA GLY A 414 15.83 -21.76 -27.12
C GLY A 414 15.92 -22.68 -25.90
N SER A 415 17.04 -22.67 -25.16
CA SER A 415 17.22 -23.44 -23.94
C SER A 415 17.34 -22.53 -22.71
N GLY A 416 16.44 -22.69 -21.75
CA GLY A 416 16.43 -21.90 -20.52
C GLY A 416 16.14 -20.40 -20.71
N ASP A 417 15.57 -20.00 -21.84
CA ASP A 417 15.28 -18.58 -22.18
C ASP A 417 14.44 -17.85 -21.12
N ASN A 418 13.59 -18.59 -20.40
CA ASN A 418 12.72 -18.06 -19.35
C ASN A 418 13.34 -18.14 -17.96
N ASN A 419 14.53 -18.72 -17.80
CA ASN A 419 15.19 -18.83 -16.51
C ASN A 419 15.51 -17.43 -15.99
N LEU A 420 15.13 -17.18 -14.75
CA LEU A 420 15.26 -15.89 -14.10
C LEU A 420 16.54 -15.82 -13.28
N ALA A 421 17.21 -14.67 -13.34
CA ALA A 421 18.31 -14.33 -12.46
C ALA A 421 18.03 -12.99 -11.78
N PRO A 422 18.34 -12.85 -10.49
CA PRO A 422 18.21 -11.56 -9.80
C PRO A 422 19.16 -10.52 -10.39
N LEU A 423 18.66 -9.29 -10.56
CA LEU A 423 19.46 -8.14 -11.03
C LEU A 423 20.49 -7.72 -9.98
N ASP A 424 20.13 -7.78 -8.70
CA ASP A 424 21.04 -7.69 -7.57
C ASP A 424 21.20 -9.04 -6.86
N LEU A 425 22.43 -9.54 -6.82
CA LEU A 425 22.76 -10.81 -6.17
C LEU A 425 22.69 -10.73 -4.63
N GLN A 426 22.92 -9.57 -4.04
CA GLN A 426 23.06 -9.41 -2.59
C GLN A 426 21.71 -9.23 -1.89
N SER A 427 20.84 -8.40 -2.46
CA SER A 427 19.53 -8.08 -1.90
C SER A 427 18.45 -8.01 -2.99
N PRO A 428 18.10 -9.14 -3.62
CA PRO A 428 17.22 -9.17 -4.80
C PRO A 428 15.80 -8.61 -4.57
N THR A 429 15.39 -8.47 -3.31
CA THR A 429 14.06 -8.03 -2.87
C THR A 429 14.11 -6.81 -1.95
N ALA A 430 15.26 -6.17 -1.75
CA ALA A 430 15.34 -4.95 -0.94
C ALA A 430 15.98 -3.82 -1.73
N PHE A 431 15.35 -2.66 -1.70
CA PHE A 431 15.81 -1.49 -2.42
C PHE A 431 16.99 -0.84 -1.69
N GLY A 432 18.16 -0.82 -2.32
CA GLY A 432 19.38 -0.27 -1.72
C GLY A 432 20.47 0.02 -2.74
N ASN A 433 21.70 0.21 -2.26
CA ASN A 433 22.83 0.56 -3.12
C ASN A 433 23.69 -0.65 -3.53
N ASN A 434 23.24 -1.87 -3.25
CA ASN A 434 23.99 -3.10 -3.57
C ASN A 434 24.15 -3.30 -5.09
N TYR A 435 23.22 -2.77 -5.90
CA TYR A 435 23.39 -2.65 -7.35
C TYR A 435 24.74 -2.03 -7.74
N PHE A 436 25.09 -0.87 -7.18
CA PHE A 436 26.35 -0.19 -7.47
C PHE A 436 27.57 -0.95 -6.94
N LYS A 437 27.42 -1.68 -5.82
CA LYS A 437 28.44 -2.61 -5.34
C LYS A 437 28.69 -3.75 -6.31
N ASN A 438 27.66 -4.24 -6.99
CA ASN A 438 27.83 -5.25 -8.04
C ASN A 438 28.60 -4.68 -9.23
N LEU A 439 28.29 -3.46 -9.68
CA LEU A 439 28.98 -2.83 -10.82
C LEU A 439 30.48 -2.67 -10.57
N VAL A 440 30.87 -2.17 -9.39
CA VAL A 440 32.28 -2.01 -8.99
C VAL A 440 33.02 -3.34 -8.98
N ASN A 441 32.34 -4.42 -8.62
CA ASN A 441 32.89 -5.78 -8.61
C ASN A 441 32.76 -6.51 -9.96
N ARG A 442 32.38 -5.83 -11.05
CA ARG A 442 32.15 -6.42 -12.39
C ARG A 442 31.07 -7.51 -12.40
N ARG A 443 30.04 -7.31 -11.57
CA ARG A 443 28.89 -8.22 -11.38
C ARG A 443 27.57 -7.60 -11.81
N GLY A 444 27.59 -6.56 -12.65
CA GLY A 444 26.38 -6.08 -13.33
C GLY A 444 25.82 -7.19 -14.23
N LEU A 445 24.52 -7.51 -14.07
CA LEU A 445 23.90 -8.63 -14.76
C LEU A 445 23.73 -8.33 -16.26
N LEU A 446 23.19 -7.16 -16.60
CA LEU A 446 22.98 -6.76 -17.97
C LEU A 446 24.25 -6.10 -18.53
N HIS A 447 24.37 -6.08 -19.86
CA HIS A 447 25.45 -5.34 -20.52
C HIS A 447 25.36 -3.84 -20.19
N SER A 448 24.19 -3.25 -20.40
CA SER A 448 23.85 -1.86 -20.05
C SER A 448 24.18 -1.49 -18.61
N ASP A 449 24.00 -2.40 -17.65
CA ASP A 449 24.39 -2.17 -16.25
C ASP A 449 25.90 -1.94 -16.14
N GLN A 450 26.70 -2.84 -16.71
CA GLN A 450 28.14 -2.79 -16.58
C GLN A 450 28.75 -1.62 -17.36
N GLN A 451 28.08 -1.14 -18.41
CA GLN A 451 28.50 0.07 -19.14
C GLN A 451 28.54 1.33 -18.27
N LEU A 452 27.78 1.37 -17.16
CA LEU A 452 27.82 2.48 -16.21
C LEU A 452 29.11 2.51 -15.37
N TYR A 453 29.85 1.40 -15.29
CA TYR A 453 31.13 1.30 -14.58
C TYR A 453 32.14 0.50 -15.40
N ASN A 454 32.76 1.19 -16.36
CA ASN A 454 33.65 0.59 -17.35
C ASN A 454 34.79 1.55 -17.78
N GLY A 455 35.26 2.40 -16.88
CA GLY A 455 36.32 3.38 -17.15
C GLY A 455 35.80 4.65 -17.86
N GLY A 456 34.52 4.97 -17.67
CA GLY A 456 33.82 6.05 -18.36
C GLY A 456 33.46 7.24 -17.45
N PRO A 457 32.72 8.24 -17.99
CA PRO A 457 32.33 9.44 -17.24
C PRO A 457 31.37 9.15 -16.06
N THR A 458 30.63 8.03 -16.12
CA THR A 458 29.68 7.61 -15.07
C THR A 458 30.34 6.97 -13.85
N ASP A 459 31.61 6.55 -13.95
CA ASP A 459 32.32 5.82 -12.89
C ASP A 459 32.35 6.59 -11.56
N SER A 460 32.48 7.92 -11.62
CA SER A 460 32.49 8.80 -10.44
C SER A 460 31.15 8.81 -9.70
N ILE A 461 30.04 8.77 -10.44
CA ILE A 461 28.68 8.75 -9.91
C ILE A 461 28.40 7.39 -9.27
N VAL A 462 28.77 6.30 -9.95
CA VAL A 462 28.66 4.93 -9.40
C VAL A 462 29.43 4.79 -8.10
N ARG A 463 30.67 5.30 -8.03
CA ARG A 463 31.45 5.31 -6.77
C ARG A 463 30.77 6.12 -5.67
N THR A 464 30.14 7.23 -6.01
CA THR A 464 29.40 8.04 -5.03
C THR A 464 28.25 7.24 -4.42
N TYR A 465 27.45 6.56 -5.24
CA TYR A 465 26.34 5.73 -4.77
C TYR A 465 26.80 4.45 -4.05
N TYR A 466 27.96 3.91 -4.45
CA TYR A 466 28.60 2.79 -3.75
C TYR A 466 28.92 3.14 -2.28
N TYR A 467 29.52 4.30 -2.02
CA TYR A 467 29.92 4.70 -0.66
C TYR A 467 28.80 5.38 0.12
N ASN A 468 27.84 6.02 -0.56
CA ASN A 468 26.83 6.83 0.08
C ASN A 468 25.41 6.45 -0.39
N PRO A 469 24.75 5.51 0.30
CA PRO A 469 23.36 5.14 0.06
C PRO A 469 22.38 6.32 0.12
N SER A 470 22.64 7.33 0.94
CA SER A 470 21.77 8.51 1.07
C SER A 470 21.82 9.40 -0.17
N ASN A 471 23.00 9.57 -0.77
CA ASN A 471 23.12 10.28 -2.05
C ASN A 471 22.37 9.55 -3.16
N PHE A 472 22.51 8.22 -3.23
CA PHE A 472 21.73 7.41 -4.18
C PHE A 472 20.22 7.60 -3.96
N ALA A 473 19.75 7.45 -2.73
CA ALA A 473 18.33 7.58 -2.42
C ALA A 473 17.77 8.97 -2.79
N SER A 474 18.52 10.04 -2.49
CA SER A 474 18.14 11.42 -2.84
C SER A 474 18.08 11.63 -4.36
N ASP A 475 19.11 11.20 -5.08
CA ASP A 475 19.20 11.39 -6.53
C ASP A 475 18.21 10.48 -7.28
N PHE A 476 17.91 9.30 -6.76
CA PHE A 476 16.86 8.42 -7.27
C PHE A 476 15.48 9.09 -7.17
N VAL A 477 15.17 9.72 -6.02
CA VAL A 477 13.91 10.47 -5.84
C VAL A 477 13.80 11.61 -6.84
N GLU A 478 14.87 12.41 -7.00
CA GLU A 478 14.88 13.52 -7.95
C GLU A 478 14.65 13.03 -9.39
N ALA A 479 15.36 11.95 -9.78
CA ALA A 479 15.23 11.37 -11.11
C ALA A 479 13.85 10.74 -11.36
N MET A 480 13.25 10.10 -10.36
CA MET A 480 11.87 9.55 -10.44
C MET A 480 10.83 10.66 -10.62
N ILE A 481 10.99 11.80 -9.94
CA ILE A 481 10.10 12.96 -10.11
C ILE A 481 10.26 13.54 -11.52
N LYS A 482 11.49 13.73 -12.00
CA LYS A 482 11.75 14.22 -13.37
C LYS A 482 11.18 13.26 -14.43
N MET A 483 11.39 11.96 -14.25
CA MET A 483 10.85 10.94 -15.16
C MET A 483 9.33 10.99 -15.17
N GLY A 484 8.69 11.16 -14.01
CA GLY A 484 7.24 11.31 -13.90
C GLY A 484 6.67 12.58 -14.56
N ASP A 485 7.51 13.56 -14.87
CA ASP A 485 7.13 14.81 -15.53
C ASP A 485 7.39 14.78 -17.05
N ILE A 486 7.76 13.63 -17.62
CA ILE A 486 7.95 13.47 -19.06
C ILE A 486 6.59 13.53 -19.76
N SER A 487 6.38 14.62 -20.51
CA SER A 487 5.26 14.83 -21.44
C SER A 487 3.87 14.40 -20.92
N PRO A 488 3.45 14.76 -19.69
CA PRO A 488 2.17 14.31 -19.17
C PRO A 488 1.01 14.95 -19.94
N LEU A 489 -0.03 14.16 -20.23
CA LEU A 489 -1.32 14.71 -20.66
C LEU A 489 -1.97 15.40 -19.45
N THR A 490 -2.40 16.65 -19.61
CA THR A 490 -3.00 17.46 -18.53
C THR A 490 -4.21 18.25 -19.03
N GLY A 491 -4.99 18.81 -18.10
CA GLY A 491 -6.16 19.63 -18.43
C GLY A 491 -7.24 18.85 -19.17
N CYS A 492 -7.52 19.22 -20.42
CA CYS A 492 -8.51 18.54 -21.27
C CYS A 492 -7.89 17.53 -22.25
N SER A 493 -6.57 17.40 -22.28
CA SER A 493 -5.87 16.45 -23.15
C SER A 493 -5.95 15.05 -22.56
N GLY A 494 -6.37 14.06 -23.36
CA GLY A 494 -6.60 12.69 -22.87
C GLY A 494 -7.87 12.53 -22.03
N GLU A 495 -7.98 11.43 -21.30
CA GLU A 495 -9.16 11.09 -20.51
C GLU A 495 -8.86 10.58 -19.10
N ILE A 496 -9.90 10.28 -18.32
CA ILE A 496 -9.76 9.46 -17.12
C ILE A 496 -10.42 8.13 -17.45
N ARG A 497 -9.62 7.11 -17.78
CA ARG A 497 -10.15 5.79 -18.14
C ARG A 497 -10.80 5.18 -16.90
N ARG A 498 -11.95 4.53 -17.06
CA ARG A 498 -12.58 3.72 -15.98
C ARG A 498 -12.00 2.32 -15.89
N ASN A 499 -11.45 1.82 -16.99
CA ASN A 499 -10.72 0.57 -17.05
C ASN A 499 -9.40 0.84 -17.77
N CYS A 500 -8.28 0.57 -17.11
CA CYS A 500 -6.96 0.93 -17.65
C CYS A 500 -6.59 0.20 -18.95
N ARG A 501 -7.26 -0.91 -19.27
CA ARG A 501 -6.99 -1.72 -20.47
C ARG A 501 -7.60 -1.19 -21.75
N LYS A 502 -8.54 -0.25 -21.67
CA LYS A 502 -9.26 0.26 -22.84
C LYS A 502 -9.61 1.73 -22.70
N ILE A 503 -9.79 2.38 -23.84
CA ILE A 503 -10.41 3.71 -23.89
C ILE A 503 -11.87 3.65 -23.39
N ASN A 504 -12.38 4.77 -22.90
CA ASN A 504 -13.75 4.87 -22.34
C ASN A 504 -14.87 4.64 -23.34
#